data_AF-A0A392NVN7-F1
#
_entry.id   AF-A0A392NVN7-F1
#
_cell.length_a   1.000
_cell.length_b   1.000
_cell.length_c   1.000
_cell.angle_alpha   90.00
_cell.angle_beta   90.00
_cell.angle_gamma   90.00
#
_symmetry.space_group_name_H-M   'P 1'
#
loop_
_entity.id
_entity.type
_entity.pdbx_description
1 polymer ?
#
loop_
_entity_poly.entity_id
_entity_poly.type
_entity_poly.pdbx_seq_one_letter_code
_entity_poly.pdbx_strand_id
1 'polypeptide(L)'
;MLNGIPVGIGGLSRLIRLDLHQNRISSIPSSIIGCHSLAEFYLGNNNISTIPVEIGELSRLGTLDLHSNQLKEYPVEACKLSLLVLNLSNNSLSGLPPEMGKASKFWYMIGLVIFIMET
;
A
#
# COMPACT_ATOMS: atom_id res chain seq x y z
N MET A 1 5.87 -12.89 16.24
CA MET A 1 5.06 -12.01 15.38
C MET A 1 5.55 -10.59 15.58
N LEU A 2 5.81 -9.85 14.50
CA LEU A 2 6.23 -8.45 14.54
C LEU A 2 5.02 -7.55 14.80
N ASN A 3 5.16 -6.54 15.65
CA ASN A 3 4.08 -5.60 15.97
C ASN A 3 4.24 -4.24 15.26
N GLY A 4 5.33 -4.04 14.52
CA GLY A 4 5.61 -2.77 13.85
C GLY A 4 6.85 -2.84 12.98
N ILE A 5 6.98 -1.86 12.08
CA ILE A 5 8.17 -1.65 11.25
C ILE A 5 9.03 -0.59 11.94
N PRO A 6 10.33 -0.86 12.21
CA PRO A 6 11.20 0.11 12.87
C PRO A 6 11.42 1.34 11.98
N VAL A 7 11.49 2.52 12.59
CA VAL A 7 11.79 3.80 11.89
C VAL A 7 13.13 3.78 11.14
N GLY A 8 14.06 2.89 11.53
CA GLY A 8 15.32 2.68 10.82
C GLY A 8 15.19 2.04 9.44
N ILE A 9 14.00 1.55 9.05
CA ILE A 9 13.77 0.91 7.74
C ILE A 9 14.20 1.80 6.57
N GLY A 10 14.04 3.13 6.71
CA GLY A 10 14.42 4.10 5.68
C GLY A 10 15.91 4.11 5.35
N GLY A 11 16.77 3.56 6.21
CA GLY A 11 18.20 3.39 5.91
C GLY A 11 18.47 2.31 4.85
N LEU A 12 17.50 1.45 4.54
CA LEU A 12 17.65 0.37 3.56
C LEU A 12 17.36 0.86 2.14
N SER A 13 18.13 1.84 1.66
CA SER A 13 17.94 2.49 0.36
C SER A 13 18.03 1.55 -0.86
N ARG A 14 18.66 0.38 -0.67
CA ARG A 14 18.81 -0.68 -1.69
C ARG A 14 17.80 -1.82 -1.54
N LEU A 15 16.88 -1.75 -0.57
CA LEU A 15 15.84 -2.76 -0.39
C LEU A 15 14.94 -2.79 -1.63
N ILE A 16 14.81 -3.96 -2.25
CA ILE A 16 13.97 -4.16 -3.44
C ILE A 16 12.61 -4.75 -3.07
N ARG A 17 12.61 -5.69 -2.12
CA ARG A 17 11.42 -6.42 -1.69
C ARG A 17 11.35 -6.43 -0.17
N LEU A 18 10.18 -6.11 0.37
CA LEU A 18 9.88 -6.23 1.79
C LEU A 18 8.62 -7.07 1.95
N ASP A 19 8.78 -8.26 2.52
CA ASP A 19 7.66 -9.15 2.84
C ASP A 19 7.46 -9.25 4.35
N LEU A 20 6.30 -8.80 4.80
CA LEU A 20 5.89 -8.74 6.19
C LEU A 20 4.49 -9.34 6.38
N HIS A 21 4.06 -10.24 5.48
CA HIS A 21 2.80 -10.97 5.61
C HIS A 21 2.66 -11.65 6.98
N GLN A 22 1.42 -11.79 7.45
CA GLN A 22 1.07 -12.59 8.64
C GLN A 22 1.80 -12.14 9.92
N ASN A 23 1.76 -10.83 10.17
CA ASN A 23 2.28 -10.23 11.39
C ASN A 23 1.15 -9.49 12.14
N ARG A 24 1.52 -8.64 13.10
CA ARG A 24 0.62 -7.78 13.88
C ARG A 24 0.98 -6.31 13.71
N ILE A 25 1.51 -5.95 12.55
CA ILE A 25 1.93 -4.58 12.25
C ILE A 25 0.69 -3.70 12.20
N SER A 26 0.70 -2.62 12.95
CA SER A 26 -0.41 -1.66 13.01
C SER A 26 -0.15 -0.38 12.21
N SER A 27 1.10 -0.10 11.85
CA SER A 27 1.47 1.10 11.12
C SER A 27 2.72 0.92 10.26
N ILE A 28 2.79 1.72 9.20
CA ILE A 28 3.98 1.89 8.35
C ILE A 28 4.60 3.26 8.72
N PRO A 29 5.88 3.33 9.10
CA PRO A 29 6.51 4.60 9.46
C PRO A 29 6.75 5.47 8.22
N SER A 30 6.66 6.79 8.37
CA SER A 30 6.95 7.76 7.30
C SER A 30 8.37 7.62 6.72
N SER A 31 9.31 7.11 7.52
CA SER A 31 10.67 6.77 7.10
C SER A 31 10.73 5.77 5.94
N ILE A 32 9.63 5.09 5.60
CA ILE A 32 9.57 4.18 4.43
C ILE A 32 10.03 4.87 3.14
N ILE A 33 9.85 6.19 3.03
CA ILE A 33 10.32 7.01 1.90
C ILE A 33 11.82 6.81 1.60
N GLY A 34 12.62 6.48 2.61
CA GLY A 34 14.06 6.21 2.44
C GLY A 34 14.37 4.93 1.66
N CYS A 35 13.39 4.03 1.50
CA CYS A 35 13.51 2.81 0.71
C CYS A 35 13.29 3.07 -0.79
N HIS A 36 14.04 4.00 -1.37
CA HIS A 36 13.89 4.47 -2.76
C HIS A 36 13.96 3.36 -3.83
N SER A 37 14.57 2.21 -3.51
CA SER A 37 14.67 1.06 -4.42
C SER A 37 13.53 0.05 -4.28
N LEU A 38 12.60 0.26 -3.34
CA LEU A 38 11.55 -0.71 -3.02
C LEU A 38 10.58 -0.83 -4.21
N ALA A 39 10.49 -2.05 -4.74
CA ALA A 39 9.68 -2.40 -5.88
C ALA A 39 8.47 -3.26 -5.49
N GLU A 40 8.59 -4.04 -4.42
CA GLU A 40 7.58 -4.97 -3.96
C GLU A 40 7.40 -4.87 -2.44
N PHE A 41 6.19 -4.55 -1.99
CA PHE A 41 5.87 -4.40 -0.58
C PHE A 41 4.64 -5.22 -0.21
N TYR A 42 4.83 -6.24 0.61
CA TYR A 42 3.80 -7.18 1.03
C TYR A 42 3.51 -7.04 2.53
N LEU A 43 2.27 -6.69 2.86
CA LEU A 43 1.80 -6.38 4.21
C LEU A 43 0.45 -7.04 4.53
N GLY A 44 0.00 -7.99 3.71
CA GLY A 44 -1.28 -8.64 3.95
C GLY A 44 -1.35 -9.42 5.27
N ASN A 45 -2.55 -9.63 5.80
CA ASN A 45 -2.79 -10.27 7.10
C ASN A 45 -2.02 -9.57 8.24
N ASN A 46 -2.30 -8.28 8.43
CA ASN A 46 -1.76 -7.44 9.51
C ASN A 46 -2.89 -6.65 10.17
N ASN A 47 -2.56 -5.66 11.01
CA ASN A 47 -3.49 -4.79 11.72
C ASN A 47 -3.39 -3.33 11.25
N ILE A 48 -2.97 -3.09 10.02
CA ILE A 48 -2.72 -1.73 9.50
C ILE A 48 -4.05 -1.02 9.30
N SER A 49 -4.19 0.14 9.92
CA SER A 49 -5.40 0.97 9.83
C SER A 49 -5.22 2.21 8.95
N THR A 50 -3.99 2.64 8.72
CA THR A 50 -3.65 3.80 7.89
C THR A 50 -2.42 3.54 7.03
N ILE A 51 -2.38 4.17 5.86
CA ILE A 51 -1.20 4.21 4.98
C ILE A 51 -0.60 5.62 5.10
N PRO A 52 0.70 5.77 5.39
CA PRO A 52 1.34 7.08 5.43
C PRO A 52 1.38 7.70 4.02
N VAL A 53 1.22 9.02 3.93
CA VAL A 53 1.25 9.76 2.66
C VAL A 53 2.58 9.59 1.92
N GLU A 54 3.67 9.38 2.67
CA GLU A 54 5.02 9.14 2.17
C GLU A 54 5.15 7.88 1.30
N ILE A 55 4.21 6.94 1.38
CA ILE A 55 4.21 5.78 0.47
C ILE A 55 4.13 6.24 -0.99
N GLY A 56 3.46 7.37 -1.27
CA GLY A 56 3.27 7.93 -2.60
C GLY A 56 4.57 8.35 -3.29
N GLU A 57 5.65 8.50 -2.53
CA GLU A 57 6.96 8.93 -3.02
C GLU A 57 7.87 7.74 -3.38
N LEU A 58 7.40 6.49 -3.18
CA LEU A 58 8.11 5.27 -3.58
C LEU A 58 8.01 5.02 -5.09
N SER A 59 8.72 5.85 -5.87
CA SER A 59 8.63 5.88 -7.34
C SER A 59 8.91 4.56 -8.07
N ARG A 60 9.54 3.58 -7.42
CA ARG A 60 9.84 2.25 -7.99
C ARG A 60 8.86 1.16 -7.56
N LEU A 61 7.94 1.47 -6.64
CA LEU A 61 6.99 0.50 -6.12
C LEU A 61 6.01 0.12 -7.24
N GLY A 62 6.06 -1.15 -7.63
CA GLY A 62 5.17 -1.73 -8.64
C GLY A 62 4.15 -2.69 -8.05
N THR A 63 4.43 -3.24 -6.87
CA THR A 63 3.52 -4.17 -6.16
C THR A 63 3.33 -3.72 -4.73
N LEU A 64 2.07 -3.47 -4.37
CA LEU A 64 1.64 -3.18 -3.00
C LEU A 64 0.49 -4.12 -2.62
N ASP A 65 0.76 -5.03 -1.68
CA ASP A 65 -0.24 -5.94 -1.14
C ASP A 65 -0.57 -5.59 0.31
N LEU A 66 -1.81 -5.19 0.54
CA LEU A 66 -2.36 -4.77 1.82
C LEU A 66 -3.63 -5.57 2.17
N HIS A 67 -3.84 -6.75 1.57
CA HIS A 67 -5.06 -7.52 1.82
C HIS A 67 -5.23 -7.91 3.29
N SER A 68 -6.46 -8.06 3.77
CA SER A 68 -6.72 -8.50 5.15
C SER A 68 -6.03 -7.60 6.20
N ASN A 69 -6.36 -6.32 6.14
CA ASN A 69 -5.95 -5.29 7.10
C ASN A 69 -7.21 -4.53 7.60
N GLN A 70 -7.03 -3.37 8.23
CA GLN A 70 -8.10 -2.57 8.85
C GLN A 70 -8.23 -1.18 8.18
N LEU A 71 -7.81 -1.05 6.93
CA LEU A 71 -7.80 0.22 6.21
C LEU A 71 -9.23 0.72 6.00
N LYS A 72 -9.45 2.00 6.30
CA LYS A 72 -10.72 2.71 6.03
C LYS A 72 -10.68 3.58 4.78
N GLU A 73 -9.47 3.99 4.40
CA GLU A 73 -9.21 4.83 3.23
C GLU A 73 -7.90 4.44 2.57
N TYR A 74 -7.77 4.81 1.30
CA TYR A 74 -6.50 4.84 0.57
C TYR A 74 -6.14 6.31 0.34
N PRO A 75 -4.95 6.79 0.74
CA PRO A 75 -4.62 8.21 0.68
C PRO A 75 -4.43 8.66 -0.77
N VAL A 76 -4.86 9.89 -1.07
CA VAL A 76 -4.76 10.48 -2.42
C VAL A 76 -3.31 10.60 -2.89
N GLU A 77 -2.37 10.79 -1.96
CA GLU A 77 -0.93 10.87 -2.23
C GLU A 77 -0.39 9.54 -2.77
N ALA A 78 -0.95 8.40 -2.32
CA ALA A 78 -0.58 7.09 -2.83
C ALA A 78 -1.14 6.82 -4.24
N CYS A 79 -2.06 7.64 -4.77
CA CYS A 79 -2.50 7.58 -6.16
C CYS A 79 -1.42 8.05 -7.16
N LYS A 80 -0.32 8.65 -6.68
CA LYS A 80 0.85 8.97 -7.53
C LYS A 80 1.64 7.73 -7.97
N LEU A 81 1.47 6.61 -7.26
CA LEU A 81 2.22 5.39 -7.52
C LEU A 81 1.80 4.76 -8.85
N SER A 82 2.78 4.37 -9.65
CA SER A 82 2.56 3.61 -10.90
C SER A 82 2.53 2.10 -10.61
N LEU A 83 1.54 1.66 -9.84
CA LEU A 83 1.41 0.26 -9.42
C LEU A 83 0.97 -0.64 -10.59
N LEU A 84 1.64 -1.77 -10.74
CA LEU A 84 1.19 -2.89 -11.57
C LEU A 84 0.19 -3.77 -10.81
N VAL A 85 0.40 -3.92 -9.51
CA VAL A 85 -0.42 -4.75 -8.63
C VAL A 85 -0.72 -3.97 -7.35
N LEU A 86 -2.02 -3.79 -7.09
CA LEU A 86 -2.53 -3.24 -5.83
C LEU A 86 -3.60 -4.19 -5.30
N ASN A 87 -3.37 -4.76 -4.12
CA ASN A 87 -4.34 -5.60 -3.46
C ASN A 87 -4.81 -4.95 -2.14
N LEU A 88 -6.06 -4.51 -2.13
CA LEU A 88 -6.73 -3.90 -0.97
C LEU A 88 -7.87 -4.76 -0.42
N SER A 89 -8.02 -6.00 -0.90
CA SER A 89 -9.13 -6.88 -0.54
C SER A 89 -9.19 -7.14 0.97
N ASN A 90 -10.39 -7.42 1.48
CA ASN A 90 -10.61 -7.68 2.91
C ASN A 90 -10.08 -6.54 3.83
N ASN A 91 -10.41 -5.30 3.47
CA ASN A 91 -10.26 -4.12 4.33
C ASN A 91 -11.65 -3.52 4.61
N SER A 92 -11.72 -2.41 5.34
CA SER A 92 -12.96 -1.68 5.67
C SER A 92 -13.08 -0.37 4.89
N LEU A 93 -12.62 -0.36 3.62
CA LEU A 93 -12.59 0.83 2.78
C LEU A 93 -14.02 1.32 2.48
N SER A 94 -14.29 2.61 2.71
CA SER A 94 -15.55 3.23 2.31
C SER A 94 -15.60 3.62 0.83
N GLY A 95 -14.45 3.62 0.15
CA GLY A 95 -14.28 3.99 -1.23
C GLY A 95 -12.81 4.19 -1.58
N LEU A 96 -12.54 4.52 -2.84
CA LEU A 96 -11.21 4.81 -3.36
C LEU A 96 -11.17 6.27 -3.88
N PRO A 97 -10.06 7.02 -3.72
CA PRO A 97 -9.96 8.37 -4.26
C PRO A 97 -10.17 8.41 -5.79
N PRO A 98 -10.87 9.43 -6.32
CA PRO A 98 -11.13 9.57 -7.75
C PRO A 98 -9.84 9.69 -8.59
N GLU A 99 -8.75 10.17 -7.99
CA GLU A 99 -7.42 10.25 -8.60
C GLU A 99 -6.88 8.88 -9.01
N MET A 100 -7.30 7.81 -8.33
CA MET A 100 -6.86 6.44 -8.63
C MET A 100 -7.32 5.98 -10.01
N GLY A 101 -8.53 6.37 -10.42
CA GLY A 101 -9.08 6.06 -11.76
C GLY A 101 -8.34 6.75 -12.90
N LYS A 102 -7.65 7.86 -12.61
CA LYS A 102 -6.82 8.58 -13.59
C LYS A 102 -5.41 8.00 -13.69
N ALA A 103 -4.94 7.33 -12.65
CA ALA A 103 -3.55 6.93 -12.50
C ALA A 103 -3.21 5.54 -13.08
N SER A 104 -4.17 4.64 -13.30
CA SER A 104 -3.78 3.22 -13.51
C SER A 104 -4.63 2.42 -14.49
N LYS A 105 -3.93 1.72 -15.40
CA LYS A 105 -4.39 0.53 -16.13
C LYS A 105 -4.45 -0.65 -15.15
N PHE A 106 -5.49 -0.75 -14.35
CA PHE A 106 -5.62 -1.84 -13.38
C PHE A 106 -6.06 -3.14 -14.06
N TRP A 107 -5.19 -4.16 -14.04
CA TRP A 107 -5.58 -5.55 -14.28
C TRP A 107 -5.51 -6.24 -12.91
N TYR A 108 -6.62 -6.86 -12.48
CA TYR A 108 -6.78 -7.63 -11.23
C TYR A 108 -7.08 -6.86 -9.93
N MET A 109 -8.20 -6.13 -9.89
CA MET A 109 -8.96 -5.98 -8.63
C MET A 109 -9.68 -7.31 -8.33
N ILE A 110 -9.02 -8.22 -7.62
CA ILE A 110 -9.69 -9.43 -7.09
C ILE A 110 -10.28 -9.12 -5.70
N GLY A 111 -11.58 -8.81 -5.67
CA GLY A 111 -12.36 -8.72 -4.43
C GLY A 111 -13.14 -7.41 -4.29
N LEU A 112 -14.37 -7.42 -4.83
CA LEU A 112 -15.54 -6.60 -4.49
C LEU A 112 -15.27 -5.21 -3.87
N VAL A 113 -15.17 -4.16 -4.70
CA VAL A 113 -16.14 -3.05 -4.74
C VAL A 113 -16.20 -2.55 -6.19
N ILE A 114 -17.33 -2.81 -6.83
CA ILE A 114 -17.80 -2.11 -8.05
C ILE A 114 -18.31 -0.73 -7.61
N PHE A 115 -18.31 0.25 -8.53
CA PHE A 115 -18.67 1.67 -8.44
C PHE A 115 -17.45 2.56 -8.10
N ILE A 116 -16.96 3.49 -8.93
CA ILE A 116 -17.54 4.24 -10.04
C ILE A 116 -16.40 4.58 -11.02
N MET A 117 -16.50 4.11 -12.27
CA MET A 117 -15.78 4.68 -13.43
C MET A 117 -16.75 4.76 -14.61
N GLU A 118 -17.98 5.23 -14.39
CA GLU A 118 -18.85 5.76 -15.46
C GLU A 118 -19.77 6.83 -14.86
N THR A 119 -19.35 8.10 -14.96
CA THR A 119 -19.99 9.22 -15.68
C THR A 119 -19.05 10.40 -15.68
#